data_AF-R9GY59-F1
#
_entry.id   AF-R9GY59-F1
#
_cell.length_a   1.000
_cell.length_b   1.000
_cell.length_c   1.000
_cell.angle_alpha   90.00
_cell.angle_beta   90.00
_cell.angle_gamma   90.00
#
_symmetry.space_group_name_H-M   'P 1'
#
loop_
_entity.id
_entity.type
_entity.pdbx_description
1 polymer ?
#
loop_
_entity_poly.entity_id
_entity_poly.type
_entity_poly.pdbx_seq_one_letter_code
_entity_poly.pdbx_strand_id
1 'polypeptide(L)'
;MYESIGLQPWSGSWDKNDNPSWSKGKDFMQLTDKGLTKELGYVGAYGEVNDIVLGMYNSSRPTSEAEGDPTLKAQLIKIAKARTIFRYPLVNDYNQRTMVIESIIGWRDWYYPGSVAYDQLSSRDGGPLEIAAATLNPVLLGYGQQILNDKQYFKTLKSRANGNRYSELSSLMDAPQAYAKVMAQAPQPARLPMTPGQPDFVFADPQDGVLALKNGNNVMYVSLYWRARYAINNLARVHYLGPDFERDATIHIHTEFNNSGLLYTLPDLTDAPFSKGREKDYKDVGMYLAVAGQQQPIAKVPADQTDYEPGKENIFAGKGNFYTMQYGPYLIAMNCTKDKSYSLKIPTKFKGSKDLVEAKSIKTDNITIKPMQTVVLFVG
;
A
#
# COMPACT_ATOMS: atom_id res chain seq x y z
N MET A 1 0.25 7.48 -21.11
CA MET A 1 0.01 8.21 -19.85
C MET A 1 -1.13 7.60 -19.05
N TYR A 2 -2.35 7.51 -19.60
CA TYR A 2 -3.52 6.96 -18.89
C TYR A 2 -3.35 5.51 -18.42
N GLU A 3 -2.72 4.65 -19.23
CA GLU A 3 -2.41 3.27 -18.82
C GLU A 3 -1.51 3.21 -17.58
N SER A 4 -0.47 4.06 -17.54
CA SER A 4 0.53 4.11 -16.46
C SER A 4 -0.07 4.47 -15.10
N ILE A 5 -1.22 5.16 -15.08
CA ILE A 5 -1.91 5.56 -13.86
C ILE A 5 -3.24 4.81 -13.68
N GLY A 6 -3.38 3.65 -14.33
CA GLY A 6 -4.52 2.76 -14.13
C GLY A 6 -5.87 3.38 -14.49
N LEU A 7 -5.91 4.24 -15.52
CA LEU A 7 -7.15 4.68 -16.17
C LEU A 7 -7.51 3.83 -17.40
N GLN A 8 -6.52 3.13 -17.95
CA GLN A 8 -6.67 2.16 -19.03
C GLN A 8 -5.85 0.89 -18.73
N PRO A 9 -6.20 -0.25 -19.33
CA PRO A 9 -5.38 -1.45 -19.22
C PRO A 9 -3.97 -1.25 -19.76
N TRP A 10 -2.99 -1.93 -19.15
CA TRP A 10 -1.59 -1.81 -19.52
C TRP A 10 -1.27 -2.63 -20.77
N SER A 11 -0.91 -1.92 -21.84
CA SER A 11 -0.57 -2.52 -23.13
C SER A 11 0.79 -3.23 -23.15
N GLY A 12 1.69 -2.89 -22.23
CA GLY A 12 3.04 -3.45 -22.19
C GLY A 12 4.00 -2.76 -23.15
N SER A 13 5.05 -3.49 -23.56
CA SER A 13 5.99 -3.01 -24.57
C SER A 13 5.36 -3.11 -25.96
N TRP A 14 5.70 -2.16 -26.82
CA TRP A 14 5.23 -2.13 -28.21
C TRP A 14 6.35 -2.65 -29.11
N ASP A 15 6.01 -3.50 -30.08
CA ASP A 15 6.95 -3.96 -31.10
C ASP A 15 7.16 -2.90 -32.19
N LYS A 16 8.07 -3.19 -33.13
CA LYS A 16 8.38 -2.31 -34.27
C LYS A 16 7.21 -2.06 -35.25
N ASN A 17 6.12 -2.80 -35.11
CA ASN A 17 4.93 -2.73 -35.94
C ASN A 17 3.74 -2.14 -35.15
N ASP A 18 4.02 -1.46 -34.03
CA ASP A 18 3.03 -0.88 -33.12
C ASP A 18 2.04 -1.89 -32.51
N ASN A 19 2.45 -3.17 -32.37
CA ASN A 19 1.65 -4.15 -31.65
C ASN A 19 2.04 -4.18 -30.16
N PRO A 20 1.06 -3.98 -29.24
CA PRO A 20 1.28 -4.10 -27.81
C PRO A 20 1.44 -5.57 -27.36
N SER A 21 2.32 -5.80 -26.39
CA SER A 21 2.64 -7.15 -25.92
C SER A 21 1.57 -7.79 -25.04
N TRP A 22 0.78 -7.00 -24.31
CA TRP A 22 -0.21 -7.46 -23.34
C TRP A 22 0.31 -8.53 -22.37
N SER A 23 1.59 -8.44 -21.98
CA SER A 23 2.26 -9.49 -21.17
C SER A 23 1.64 -9.72 -19.79
N LYS A 24 0.79 -8.81 -19.31
CA LYS A 24 0.05 -8.93 -18.05
C LYS A 24 -1.42 -9.34 -18.24
N GLY A 25 -1.85 -9.56 -19.48
CA GLY A 25 -3.25 -9.73 -19.85
C GLY A 25 -3.90 -8.42 -20.31
N LYS A 26 -5.03 -8.53 -21.03
CA LYS A 26 -5.71 -7.38 -21.65
C LYS A 26 -6.51 -6.51 -20.69
N ASP A 27 -6.81 -7.04 -19.50
CA ASP A 27 -7.61 -6.36 -18.47
C ASP A 27 -6.75 -5.87 -17.29
N PHE A 28 -5.42 -5.94 -17.41
CA PHE A 28 -4.53 -5.59 -16.30
C PHE A 28 -4.45 -4.07 -16.08
N MET A 29 -4.97 -3.61 -14.95
CA MET A 29 -4.85 -2.22 -14.49
C MET A 29 -3.65 -2.07 -13.57
N GLN A 30 -2.85 -1.00 -13.75
CA GLN A 30 -1.69 -0.70 -12.89
C GLN A 30 -2.07 -0.33 -11.45
N LEU A 31 -3.29 0.17 -11.24
CA LEU A 31 -3.80 0.55 -9.93
C LEU A 31 -5.02 -0.29 -9.54
N THR A 32 -5.27 -0.36 -8.24
CA THR A 32 -6.55 -0.80 -7.69
C THR A 32 -7.62 0.24 -7.98
N ASP A 33 -8.87 -0.20 -7.90
CA ASP A 33 -10.05 0.62 -8.06
C ASP A 33 -10.05 1.70 -6.97
N LYS A 34 -9.45 1.42 -5.80
CA LYS A 34 -9.25 2.36 -4.69
C LYS A 34 -8.05 3.30 -4.84
N GLY A 35 -7.19 3.10 -5.85
CA GLY A 35 -6.08 4.00 -6.18
C GLY A 35 -4.73 3.63 -5.56
N LEU A 36 -4.57 2.41 -5.05
CA LEU A 36 -3.26 1.88 -4.66
C LEU A 36 -2.53 1.26 -5.86
N THR A 37 -1.20 1.27 -5.85
CA THR A 37 -0.41 0.64 -6.90
C THR A 37 -0.34 -0.87 -6.73
N LYS A 38 -0.56 -1.60 -7.82
CA LYS A 38 -0.47 -3.06 -7.85
C LYS A 38 0.96 -3.49 -8.22
N GLU A 39 1.72 -3.99 -7.25
CA GLU A 39 2.93 -4.78 -7.52
C GLU A 39 2.65 -6.25 -7.13
N LEU A 40 3.49 -6.83 -6.27
CA LEU A 40 3.34 -8.19 -5.73
C LEU A 40 2.54 -8.19 -4.40
N GLY A 41 1.79 -7.11 -4.15
CA GLY A 41 1.13 -6.78 -2.89
C GLY A 41 1.15 -5.28 -2.65
N TYR A 42 0.70 -4.85 -1.47
CA TYR A 42 0.85 -3.47 -1.03
C TYR A 42 2.33 -3.06 -0.96
N VAL A 43 2.66 -1.94 -1.59
CA VAL A 43 3.98 -1.33 -1.54
C VAL A 43 3.82 0.02 -0.86
N GLY A 44 4.54 0.24 0.25
CA GLY A 44 4.45 1.46 1.04
C GLY A 44 5.09 2.64 0.30
N ALA A 45 6.35 2.90 0.61
CA ALA A 45 7.10 4.04 0.11
C ALA A 45 7.45 3.97 -1.38
N TYR A 46 8.03 2.87 -1.85
CA TYR A 46 8.39 2.71 -3.26
C TYR A 46 7.16 2.78 -4.18
N GLY A 47 5.99 2.38 -3.66
CA GLY A 47 4.72 2.43 -4.40
C GLY A 47 4.09 3.83 -4.48
N GLU A 48 4.63 4.82 -3.77
CA GLU A 48 4.09 6.19 -3.79
C GLU A 48 4.50 6.95 -5.05
N VAL A 49 3.84 6.63 -6.16
CA VAL A 49 4.05 7.29 -7.46
C VAL A 49 3.39 8.67 -7.58
N ASN A 50 3.08 9.29 -6.45
CA ASN A 50 2.35 10.56 -6.33
C ASN A 50 3.02 11.70 -7.10
N ASP A 51 4.35 11.79 -7.00
CA ASP A 51 5.22 12.73 -7.71
C ASP A 51 5.19 12.52 -9.23
N ILE A 52 5.27 11.28 -9.69
CA ILE A 52 5.20 10.91 -11.10
C ILE A 52 3.82 11.30 -11.68
N VAL A 53 2.74 10.98 -10.97
CA VAL A 53 1.37 11.31 -11.40
C VAL A 53 1.16 12.83 -11.39
N LEU A 54 1.73 13.54 -10.42
CA LEU A 54 1.73 15.00 -10.40
C LEU A 54 2.47 15.57 -11.62
N GLY A 55 3.64 15.02 -11.97
CA GLY A 55 4.38 15.39 -13.17
C GLY A 55 3.55 15.18 -14.44
N MET A 56 2.82 14.06 -14.54
CA MET A 56 1.89 13.80 -15.64
C MET A 56 0.76 14.84 -15.69
N TYR A 57 0.11 15.15 -14.57
CA TYR A 57 -0.90 16.21 -14.52
C TYR A 57 -0.29 17.56 -14.92
N ASN A 58 0.86 17.93 -14.37
CA ASN A 58 1.53 19.20 -14.69
C ASN A 58 1.91 19.30 -16.17
N SER A 59 2.28 18.20 -16.83
CA SER A 59 2.57 18.19 -18.28
C SER A 59 1.36 18.52 -19.15
N SER A 60 0.14 18.35 -18.62
CA SER A 60 -1.10 18.72 -19.31
C SER A 60 -1.55 20.16 -19.06
N ARG A 61 -0.87 20.89 -18.17
CA ARG A 61 -1.25 22.25 -17.77
C ARG A 61 -0.63 23.27 -18.74
N PRO A 62 -1.40 24.23 -19.27
CA PRO A 62 -0.83 25.32 -20.06
C PRO A 62 0.14 26.20 -19.26
N THR A 63 -0.12 26.39 -17.96
CA THR A 63 0.73 27.12 -17.01
C THR A 63 0.58 26.52 -15.61
N SER A 64 1.47 26.88 -14.68
CA SER A 64 1.41 26.48 -13.25
C SER A 64 0.21 27.05 -12.48
N GLU A 65 -0.55 27.97 -13.06
CA GLU A 65 -1.78 28.53 -12.51
C GLU A 65 -3.04 28.02 -13.22
N ALA A 66 -2.92 27.52 -14.45
CA ALA A 66 -4.03 26.97 -15.20
C ALA A 66 -4.37 25.54 -14.75
N GLU A 67 -5.61 25.12 -14.97
CA GLU A 67 -6.01 23.72 -14.84
C GLU A 67 -5.42 22.89 -15.98
N GLY A 68 -5.01 21.67 -15.65
CA GLY A 68 -4.62 20.66 -16.62
C GLY A 68 -5.78 19.73 -16.95
N ASP A 69 -5.45 18.53 -17.42
CA ASP A 69 -6.44 17.49 -17.69
C ASP A 69 -7.23 17.12 -16.41
N PRO A 70 -8.57 17.24 -16.43
CA PRO A 70 -9.40 17.00 -15.26
C PRO A 70 -9.41 15.52 -14.84
N THR A 71 -9.22 14.59 -15.78
CA THR A 71 -9.14 13.15 -15.51
C THR A 71 -7.84 12.81 -14.79
N LEU A 72 -6.71 13.38 -15.23
CA LEU A 72 -5.43 13.25 -14.54
C LEU A 72 -5.49 13.83 -13.12
N LYS A 73 -6.10 15.02 -12.98
CA LYS A 73 -6.31 15.66 -11.66
C LYS A 73 -7.14 14.78 -10.73
N ALA A 74 -8.27 14.25 -11.21
CA ALA A 74 -9.14 13.39 -10.42
C ALA A 74 -8.41 12.11 -9.99
N GLN A 75 -7.64 11.50 -10.89
CA GLN A 75 -6.86 10.30 -10.57
C GLN A 75 -5.73 10.59 -9.59
N LEU A 76 -5.02 11.71 -9.72
CA LEU A 76 -4.02 12.16 -8.75
C LEU A 76 -4.61 12.30 -7.35
N ILE A 77 -5.77 12.95 -7.25
CA ILE A 77 -6.49 13.12 -5.96
C ILE A 77 -6.88 11.75 -5.38
N LYS A 78 -7.35 10.81 -6.23
CA LYS A 78 -7.72 9.45 -5.80
C LYS A 78 -6.51 8.73 -5.19
N ILE A 79 -5.38 8.72 -5.90
CA ILE A 79 -4.15 8.06 -5.47
C ILE A 79 -3.62 8.68 -4.18
N ALA A 80 -3.51 10.01 -4.12
CA ALA A 80 -3.01 10.72 -2.94
C ALA A 80 -3.87 10.40 -1.70
N LYS A 81 -5.20 10.43 -1.82
CA LYS A 81 -6.11 10.07 -0.72
C LYS A 81 -5.94 8.62 -0.29
N ALA A 82 -5.81 7.67 -1.22
CA ALA A 82 -5.59 6.27 -0.87
C ALA A 82 -4.29 6.07 -0.06
N ARG A 83 -3.21 6.79 -0.42
CA ARG A 83 -1.93 6.76 0.29
C ARG A 83 -1.99 7.35 1.69
N THR A 84 -2.79 8.39 1.90
CA THR A 84 -2.92 9.06 3.21
C THR A 84 -3.53 8.18 4.31
N ILE A 85 -4.25 7.12 3.94
CA ILE A 85 -4.73 6.09 4.87
C ILE A 85 -3.56 5.37 5.57
N PHE A 86 -2.45 5.22 4.87
CA PHE A 86 -1.25 4.50 5.29
C PHE A 86 -0.22 5.47 5.88
N ARG A 87 -0.70 6.32 6.78
CA ARG A 87 0.09 7.21 7.63
C ARG A 87 -0.26 6.96 9.06
N TYR A 88 0.71 6.81 9.95
CA TYR A 88 0.48 6.68 11.39
C TYR A 88 1.23 7.75 12.19
N PRO A 89 0.69 8.14 13.36
CA PRO A 89 1.33 9.14 14.21
C PRO A 89 2.56 8.56 14.91
N LEU A 90 3.61 9.38 14.98
CA LEU A 90 4.77 9.18 15.85
C LEU A 90 5.15 10.51 16.51
N VAL A 91 6.16 10.47 17.38
CA VAL A 91 6.87 11.64 17.87
C VAL A 91 8.30 11.62 17.34
N ASN A 92 8.81 12.79 16.95
CA ASN A 92 10.20 12.92 16.52
C ASN A 92 11.14 13.18 17.72
N ASP A 93 12.45 13.25 17.47
CA ASP A 93 13.48 13.48 18.50
C ASP A 93 13.33 14.81 19.27
N TYR A 94 12.50 15.74 18.78
CA TYR A 94 12.20 17.02 19.42
C TYR A 94 10.85 17.00 20.15
N ASN A 95 10.28 15.80 20.37
CA ASN A 95 8.96 15.59 20.95
C ASN A 95 7.82 16.31 20.19
N GLN A 96 8.00 16.51 18.89
CA GLN A 96 6.97 17.07 18.02
C GLN A 96 6.18 15.95 17.37
N ARG A 97 4.88 16.18 17.19
CA ARG A 97 4.01 15.26 16.44
C ARG A 97 4.53 15.13 15.02
N THR A 98 4.50 13.92 14.50
CA THR A 98 4.80 13.64 13.10
C THR A 98 3.88 12.54 12.58
N MET A 99 3.68 12.51 11.28
CA MET A 99 3.02 11.41 10.58
C MET A 99 4.06 10.74 9.69
N VAL A 100 4.13 9.42 9.74
CA VAL A 100 5.08 8.63 8.97
C VAL A 100 4.34 7.63 8.09
N ILE A 101 4.96 7.25 6.98
CA ILE A 101 4.44 6.23 6.08
C ILE A 101 4.42 4.85 6.74
N GLU A 102 3.37 4.08 6.46
CA GLU A 102 3.33 2.65 6.74
C GLU A 102 4.19 1.87 5.74
N SER A 103 5.36 1.43 6.21
CA SER A 103 6.34 0.64 5.47
C SER A 103 6.43 -0.81 5.94
N ILE A 104 6.12 -1.11 7.21
CA ILE A 104 6.31 -2.43 7.83
C ILE A 104 5.54 -3.53 7.11
N ILE A 105 4.31 -3.26 6.69
CA ILE A 105 3.48 -4.21 5.91
C ILE A 105 3.77 -4.16 4.40
N GLY A 106 4.69 -3.29 3.98
CA GLY A 106 5.09 -3.13 2.59
C GLY A 106 5.81 -4.37 2.05
N TRP A 107 5.55 -4.67 0.78
CA TRP A 107 6.18 -5.76 0.06
C TRP A 107 7.69 -5.55 -0.15
N ARG A 108 8.06 -4.34 -0.63
CA ARG A 108 9.46 -3.91 -0.85
C ARG A 108 10.08 -3.25 0.38
N ASP A 109 9.31 -2.39 1.00
CA ASP A 109 9.81 -1.30 1.86
C ASP A 109 9.93 -1.72 3.32
N TRP A 110 10.80 -2.67 3.66
CA TRP A 110 10.94 -3.05 5.06
C TRP A 110 11.95 -2.17 5.81
N TYR A 111 11.51 -0.98 6.21
CA TYR A 111 12.28 -0.09 7.08
C TYR A 111 11.39 0.55 8.15
N TYR A 112 11.99 0.83 9.31
CA TYR A 112 11.30 1.40 10.47
C TYR A 112 12.22 2.39 11.20
N PRO A 113 11.71 3.55 11.65
CA PRO A 113 10.39 4.10 11.33
C PRO A 113 10.27 4.48 9.85
N GLY A 114 9.03 4.65 9.39
CA GLY A 114 8.75 5.15 8.05
C GLY A 114 9.23 6.60 7.85
N SER A 115 9.39 7.02 6.60
CA SER A 115 9.65 8.42 6.24
C SER A 115 8.48 9.33 6.64
N VAL A 116 8.79 10.56 7.04
CA VAL A 116 7.78 11.59 7.33
C VAL A 116 6.99 11.92 6.07
N ALA A 117 5.68 11.76 6.12
CA ALA A 117 4.80 11.98 4.98
C ALA A 117 3.39 12.37 5.44
N TYR A 118 2.79 13.32 4.72
CA TYR A 118 1.41 13.77 4.97
C TYR A 118 0.56 13.50 3.72
N ASP A 119 0.23 14.53 2.94
CA ASP A 119 -0.45 14.38 1.63
C ASP A 119 0.45 13.71 0.58
N GLN A 120 1.75 14.01 0.61
CA GLN A 120 2.76 13.47 -0.30
C GLN A 120 4.02 13.05 0.46
N LEU A 121 4.59 11.90 0.12
CA LEU A 121 5.94 11.54 0.53
C LEU A 121 6.93 12.45 -0.19
N SER A 122 7.85 13.05 0.57
CA SER A 122 8.98 13.74 -0.03
C SER A 122 9.91 12.72 -0.69
N SER A 123 10.03 12.79 -2.00
CA SER A 123 10.83 11.88 -2.81
C SER A 123 11.96 12.63 -3.53
N ARG A 124 12.63 11.94 -4.46
CA ARG A 124 13.62 12.55 -5.35
C ARG A 124 13.00 13.57 -6.30
N ASP A 125 11.75 13.35 -6.71
CA ASP A 125 11.10 14.07 -7.81
C ASP A 125 9.88 14.87 -7.35
N GLY A 126 9.59 14.91 -6.04
CA GLY A 126 8.45 15.68 -5.51
C GLY A 126 8.58 16.06 -4.03
N GLY A 127 7.99 17.20 -3.71
CA GLY A 127 7.98 17.81 -2.38
C GLY A 127 6.70 17.61 -1.58
N PRO A 128 6.73 17.85 -0.26
CA PRO A 128 5.64 17.47 0.65
C PRO A 128 4.41 18.39 0.64
N LEU A 129 4.28 19.31 -0.33
CA LEU A 129 3.10 20.19 -0.47
C LEU A 129 2.62 20.34 -1.92
N GLU A 130 3.31 19.73 -2.88
CA GLU A 130 3.10 20.05 -4.30
C GLU A 130 1.74 19.54 -4.79
N ILE A 131 1.30 18.36 -4.35
CA ILE A 131 -0.05 17.86 -4.66
C ILE A 131 -1.13 18.77 -4.06
N ALA A 132 -1.03 19.15 -2.78
CA ALA A 132 -1.98 20.05 -2.16
C ALA A 132 -2.05 21.39 -2.94
N ALA A 133 -0.91 21.96 -3.32
CA ALA A 133 -0.82 23.20 -4.08
C ALA A 133 -1.36 23.08 -5.52
N ALA A 134 -1.08 21.96 -6.21
CA ALA A 134 -1.49 21.76 -7.59
C ALA A 134 -2.98 21.42 -7.72
N THR A 135 -3.54 20.72 -6.74
CA THR A 135 -4.93 20.26 -6.81
C THR A 135 -5.92 21.21 -6.14
N LEU A 136 -5.47 21.96 -5.12
CA LEU A 136 -6.30 22.75 -4.21
C LEU A 136 -7.48 21.95 -3.63
N ASN A 137 -7.33 20.62 -3.53
CA ASN A 137 -8.38 19.78 -2.98
C ASN A 137 -8.51 20.06 -1.47
N PRO A 138 -9.70 20.37 -0.92
CA PRO A 138 -9.87 20.76 0.49
C PRO A 138 -9.29 19.75 1.50
N VAL A 139 -9.39 18.46 1.19
CA VAL A 139 -8.86 17.39 2.07
C VAL A 139 -7.33 17.38 2.04
N LEU A 140 -6.72 17.42 0.85
CA LEU A 140 -5.27 17.41 0.70
C LEU A 140 -4.63 18.71 1.20
N LEU A 141 -5.32 19.85 1.03
CA LEU A 141 -4.95 21.11 1.65
C LEU A 141 -4.94 21.02 3.18
N GLY A 142 -5.92 20.37 3.79
CA GLY A 142 -5.92 20.13 5.25
C GLY A 142 -4.73 19.28 5.71
N TYR A 143 -4.36 18.27 4.94
CA TYR A 143 -3.17 17.45 5.23
C TYR A 143 -1.86 18.25 5.05
N GLY A 144 -1.78 19.09 4.01
CA GLY A 144 -0.67 20.03 3.79
C GLY A 144 -0.57 21.11 4.88
N GLN A 145 -1.69 21.61 5.39
CA GLN A 145 -1.71 22.50 6.56
C GLN A 145 -1.32 21.75 7.84
N GLN A 146 -1.64 20.46 7.94
CA GLN A 146 -1.26 19.64 9.07
C GLN A 146 0.28 19.49 9.19
N ILE A 147 1.00 19.22 8.09
CA ILE A 147 2.48 19.11 8.14
C ILE A 147 3.14 20.41 8.61
N LEU A 148 2.54 21.55 8.29
CA LEU A 148 2.97 22.87 8.75
C LEU A 148 2.72 23.04 10.25
N ASN A 149 1.52 22.72 10.72
CA ASN A 149 1.14 22.79 12.14
C ASN A 149 1.99 21.85 13.03
N ASP A 150 2.30 20.68 12.51
CA ASP A 150 3.15 19.69 13.18
C ASP A 150 4.66 20.02 13.05
N LYS A 151 5.01 21.14 12.41
CA LYS A 151 6.38 21.68 12.23
C LYS A 151 7.34 20.75 11.47
N GLN A 152 6.81 19.87 10.63
CA GLN A 152 7.61 18.90 9.90
C GLN A 152 8.06 19.40 8.51
N TYR A 153 7.35 20.37 7.90
CA TYR A 153 7.61 20.80 6.52
C TYR A 153 9.06 21.28 6.28
N PHE A 154 9.54 22.24 7.07
CA PHE A 154 10.90 22.78 6.91
C PHE A 154 11.99 21.76 7.28
N LYS A 155 11.69 20.82 8.18
CA LYS A 155 12.58 19.70 8.48
C LYS A 155 12.77 18.81 7.25
N THR A 156 11.67 18.47 6.58
CA THR A 156 11.69 17.70 5.33
C THR A 156 12.44 18.43 4.22
N LEU A 157 12.19 19.74 4.03
CA LEU A 157 12.95 20.54 3.06
C LEU A 157 14.45 20.61 3.36
N LYS A 158 14.83 20.82 4.62
CA LYS A 158 16.25 20.82 5.03
C LYS A 158 16.93 19.49 4.71
N SER A 159 16.25 18.37 4.94
CA SER A 159 16.77 17.05 4.60
C SER A 159 17.04 16.90 3.10
N ARG A 160 16.15 17.43 2.24
CA ARG A 160 16.33 17.40 0.78
C ARG A 160 17.43 18.35 0.30
N ALA A 161 17.54 19.53 0.90
CA ALA A 161 18.57 20.51 0.54
C ALA A 161 20.00 20.02 0.84
N ASN A 162 20.14 19.05 1.75
CA ASN A 162 21.40 18.35 2.00
C ASN A 162 21.69 17.21 1.00
N GLY A 163 20.75 16.92 0.10
CA GLY A 163 20.93 15.98 -0.99
C GLY A 163 21.97 16.48 -2.01
N ASN A 164 22.56 15.55 -2.75
CA ASN A 164 23.60 15.86 -3.75
C ASN A 164 23.17 15.53 -5.19
N ARG A 165 21.92 15.11 -5.39
CA ARG A 165 21.40 14.75 -6.70
C ARG A 165 20.71 15.94 -7.34
N TYR A 166 20.89 16.09 -8.66
CA TYR A 166 20.24 17.15 -9.43
C TYR A 166 18.72 17.16 -9.24
N SER A 167 18.05 16.00 -9.33
CA SER A 167 16.59 15.92 -9.20
C SER A 167 16.08 16.34 -7.82
N GLU A 168 16.81 15.99 -6.76
CA GLU A 168 16.50 16.39 -5.38
C GLU A 168 16.60 17.91 -5.20
N LEU A 169 17.59 18.55 -5.83
CA LEU A 169 17.79 20.00 -5.75
C LEU A 169 16.84 20.76 -6.69
N SER A 170 16.59 20.25 -7.90
CA SER A 170 15.71 20.93 -8.87
C SER A 170 14.27 20.96 -8.39
N SER A 171 13.80 19.91 -7.73
CA SER A 171 12.45 19.85 -7.15
C SER A 171 12.27 20.77 -5.93
N LEU A 172 13.34 21.41 -5.41
CA LEU A 172 13.20 22.47 -4.40
C LEU A 172 12.80 23.81 -4.98
N MET A 173 12.94 24.02 -6.30
CA MET A 173 12.59 25.29 -6.96
C MET A 173 11.09 25.61 -6.85
N ASP A 174 10.25 24.57 -6.82
CA ASP A 174 8.79 24.72 -6.72
C ASP A 174 8.30 24.89 -5.27
N ALA A 175 9.15 24.57 -4.28
CA ALA A 175 8.77 24.56 -2.88
C ALA A 175 8.27 25.93 -2.35
N PRO A 176 8.90 27.08 -2.66
CA PRO A 176 8.40 28.39 -2.22
C PRO A 176 7.01 28.71 -2.77
N GLN A 177 6.74 28.35 -4.04
CA GLN A 177 5.44 28.59 -4.67
C GLN A 177 4.37 27.67 -4.09
N ALA A 178 4.67 26.38 -3.91
CA ALA A 178 3.76 25.44 -3.27
C ALA A 178 3.40 25.87 -1.84
N TYR A 179 4.41 26.29 -1.06
CA TYR A 179 4.22 26.83 0.29
C TYR A 179 3.31 28.06 0.28
N ALA A 180 3.61 29.06 -0.56
CA ALA A 180 2.82 30.29 -0.65
C ALA A 180 1.36 30.00 -1.04
N LYS A 181 1.14 29.09 -2.00
CA LYS A 181 -0.21 28.69 -2.44
C LYS A 181 -1.02 28.04 -1.33
N VAL A 182 -0.41 27.12 -0.57
CA VAL A 182 -1.08 26.45 0.56
C VAL A 182 -1.37 27.43 1.70
N MET A 183 -0.42 28.32 2.02
CA MET A 183 -0.58 29.34 3.07
C MET A 183 -1.62 30.42 2.73
N ALA A 184 -1.86 30.67 1.45
CA ALA A 184 -2.91 31.59 1.00
C ALA A 184 -4.32 31.01 1.14
N GLN A 185 -4.47 29.70 1.33
CA GLN A 185 -5.78 29.07 1.50
C GLN A 185 -6.30 29.24 2.93
N ALA A 186 -7.62 29.35 3.07
CA ALA A 186 -8.27 29.29 4.36
C ALA A 186 -7.95 27.95 5.07
N PRO A 187 -7.89 27.94 6.42
CA PRO A 187 -7.73 26.71 7.19
C PRO A 187 -8.80 25.67 6.81
N GLN A 188 -8.36 24.45 6.53
CA GLN A 188 -9.21 23.31 6.20
C GLN A 188 -9.35 22.40 7.42
N PRO A 189 -10.56 21.88 7.69
CA PRO A 189 -10.80 21.05 8.87
C PRO A 189 -10.27 19.61 8.74
N ALA A 190 -9.93 19.18 7.51
CA ALA A 190 -9.49 17.82 7.24
C ALA A 190 -8.12 17.54 7.88
N ARG A 191 -7.99 16.37 8.52
CA ARG A 191 -6.77 15.86 9.16
C ARG A 191 -6.53 14.43 8.71
N LEU A 192 -5.28 13.99 8.70
CA LEU A 192 -4.92 12.64 8.28
C LEU A 192 -5.70 11.59 9.09
N PRO A 193 -6.19 10.51 8.47
CA PRO A 193 -7.14 9.57 9.09
C PRO A 193 -6.69 8.98 10.43
N MET A 194 -5.39 8.72 10.60
CA MET A 194 -4.87 8.16 11.85
C MET A 194 -4.45 9.21 12.88
N THR A 195 -4.67 10.50 12.61
CA THR A 195 -4.43 11.56 13.60
C THR A 195 -5.25 11.31 14.86
N PRO A 196 -4.69 11.48 16.07
CA PRO A 196 -5.45 11.38 17.31
C PRO A 196 -6.72 12.25 17.29
N GLY A 197 -7.85 11.67 17.72
CA GLY A 197 -9.16 12.32 17.70
C GLY A 197 -9.93 12.22 16.38
N GLN A 198 -9.37 11.63 15.33
CA GLN A 198 -10.13 11.32 14.11
C GLN A 198 -11.09 10.14 14.32
N PRO A 199 -12.20 10.08 13.54
CA PRO A 199 -13.17 8.98 13.63
C PRO A 199 -12.56 7.61 13.32
N ASP A 200 -13.20 6.58 13.87
CA ASP A 200 -12.90 5.19 13.55
C ASP A 200 -13.28 4.86 12.11
N PHE A 201 -12.48 4.02 11.46
CA PHE A 201 -12.75 3.57 10.10
C PHE A 201 -12.03 2.26 9.78
N VAL A 202 -12.49 1.60 8.73
CA VAL A 202 -11.80 0.49 8.09
C VAL A 202 -11.63 0.81 6.61
N PHE A 203 -10.38 0.78 6.15
CA PHE A 203 -10.03 0.75 4.74
C PHE A 203 -9.54 -0.65 4.40
N ALA A 204 -10.13 -1.27 3.38
CA ALA A 204 -9.71 -2.58 2.90
C ALA A 204 -9.61 -2.57 1.37
N ASP A 205 -8.55 -3.11 0.80
CA ASP A 205 -8.39 -3.24 -0.65
C ASP A 205 -8.11 -4.69 -1.01
N PRO A 206 -9.14 -5.46 -1.44
CA PRO A 206 -8.96 -6.86 -1.81
C PRO A 206 -8.16 -7.06 -3.11
N GLN A 207 -7.97 -6.02 -3.93
CA GLN A 207 -7.09 -6.14 -5.09
C GLN A 207 -5.61 -6.19 -4.66
N ASP A 208 -5.25 -5.55 -3.56
CA ASP A 208 -3.89 -5.54 -2.97
C ASP A 208 -3.75 -6.40 -1.70
N GLY A 209 -4.85 -7.00 -1.21
CA GLY A 209 -4.88 -7.81 0.01
C GLY A 209 -4.46 -7.05 1.25
N VAL A 210 -4.78 -5.75 1.31
CA VAL A 210 -4.31 -4.85 2.36
C VAL A 210 -5.48 -4.26 3.14
N LEU A 211 -5.23 -4.00 4.42
CA LEU A 211 -6.17 -3.38 5.32
C LEU A 211 -5.47 -2.35 6.20
N ALA A 212 -6.17 -1.25 6.48
CA ALA A 212 -5.84 -0.29 7.50
C ALA A 212 -7.10 -0.02 8.32
N LEU A 213 -7.01 -0.03 9.65
CA LEU A 213 -8.12 0.35 10.51
C LEU A 213 -7.69 1.26 11.64
N LYS A 214 -8.68 2.03 12.10
CA LYS A 214 -8.65 2.81 13.32
C LYS A 214 -9.84 2.40 14.18
N ASN A 215 -9.58 2.03 15.44
CA ASN A 215 -10.59 1.66 16.43
C ASN A 215 -10.23 2.31 17.77
N GLY A 216 -10.80 3.47 18.05
CA GLY A 216 -10.39 4.38 19.09
C GLY A 216 -8.94 4.83 18.91
N ASN A 217 -8.11 4.56 19.93
CA ASN A 217 -6.68 4.86 19.90
C ASN A 217 -5.83 3.74 19.27
N ASN A 218 -6.46 2.64 18.85
CA ASN A 218 -5.76 1.56 18.18
C ASN A 218 -5.71 1.80 16.67
N VAL A 219 -4.55 1.55 16.07
CA VAL A 219 -4.33 1.57 14.62
C VAL A 219 -3.75 0.22 14.21
N MET A 220 -4.28 -0.40 13.16
CA MET A 220 -3.72 -1.65 12.64
C MET A 220 -3.62 -1.62 11.12
N TYR A 221 -2.48 -2.05 10.61
CA TYR A 221 -2.21 -2.31 9.20
C TYR A 221 -1.95 -3.79 8.99
N VAL A 222 -2.44 -4.31 7.86
CA VAL A 222 -2.32 -5.72 7.52
C VAL A 222 -2.04 -5.87 6.03
N SER A 223 -1.06 -6.70 5.67
CA SER A 223 -0.90 -7.26 4.33
C SER A 223 -1.12 -8.77 4.40
N LEU A 224 -2.10 -9.30 3.67
CA LEU A 224 -2.57 -10.70 3.80
C LEU A 224 -1.80 -11.70 2.93
N TYR A 225 -0.99 -11.24 1.98
CA TYR A 225 -0.11 -12.12 1.18
C TYR A 225 1.30 -11.56 1.11
N TRP A 226 1.83 -11.22 2.29
CA TRP A 226 3.13 -10.60 2.40
C TRP A 226 4.24 -11.57 1.98
N ARG A 227 5.15 -11.13 1.11
CA ARG A 227 6.27 -11.92 0.58
C ARG A 227 5.91 -13.18 -0.24
N ALA A 228 4.66 -13.33 -0.70
CA ALA A 228 4.16 -14.38 -1.60
C ALA A 228 4.31 -14.10 -3.13
N ARG A 229 5.52 -13.88 -3.66
CA ARG A 229 5.75 -13.55 -5.11
C ARG A 229 5.82 -14.74 -6.04
N TYR A 230 6.13 -15.92 -5.49
CA TYR A 230 6.37 -17.13 -6.27
C TYR A 230 5.31 -18.19 -6.02
N ALA A 231 4.74 -18.22 -4.80
CA ALA A 231 3.80 -19.24 -4.37
C ALA A 231 3.06 -18.78 -3.10
N ILE A 232 2.00 -19.51 -2.74
CA ILE A 232 1.23 -19.30 -1.52
C ILE A 232 2.11 -19.68 -0.32
N ASN A 233 2.37 -18.71 0.57
CA ASN A 233 3.18 -18.91 1.77
C ASN A 233 2.36 -18.91 3.07
N ASN A 234 1.06 -18.57 3.01
CA ASN A 234 0.17 -18.43 4.17
C ASN A 234 0.69 -17.45 5.23
N LEU A 235 1.40 -16.38 4.82
CA LEU A 235 1.94 -15.38 5.73
C LEU A 235 1.22 -14.04 5.53
N ALA A 236 0.78 -13.45 6.65
CA ALA A 236 0.38 -12.07 6.73
C ALA A 236 1.39 -11.26 7.55
N ARG A 237 1.46 -9.97 7.23
CA ARG A 237 2.25 -8.98 7.97
C ARG A 237 1.32 -8.02 8.67
N VAL A 238 1.57 -7.78 9.95
CA VAL A 238 0.76 -6.92 10.80
C VAL A 238 1.64 -5.86 11.44
N HIS A 239 1.14 -4.63 11.43
CA HIS A 239 1.64 -3.55 12.27
C HIS A 239 0.48 -3.03 13.12
N TYR A 240 0.57 -3.22 14.44
CA TYR A 240 -0.50 -2.91 15.38
C TYR A 240 -0.02 -1.95 16.46
N LEU A 241 -0.60 -0.76 16.48
CA LEU A 241 -0.28 0.33 17.40
C LEU A 241 -1.42 0.51 18.38
N GLY A 242 -1.12 0.45 19.67
CA GLY A 242 -2.01 0.83 20.76
C GLY A 242 -1.48 2.09 21.48
N PRO A 243 -2.20 2.56 22.52
CA PRO A 243 -1.77 3.71 23.32
C PRO A 243 -0.41 3.53 24.02
N ASP A 244 -0.08 2.29 24.37
CA ASP A 244 1.02 1.89 25.24
C ASP A 244 1.89 0.78 24.63
N PHE A 245 1.62 0.38 23.39
CA PHE A 245 2.40 -0.64 22.70
C PHE A 245 2.45 -0.41 21.19
N GLU A 246 3.49 -0.99 20.58
CA GLU A 246 3.59 -1.19 19.15
C GLU A 246 4.00 -2.64 18.90
N ARG A 247 3.36 -3.29 17.92
CA ARG A 247 3.64 -4.67 17.54
C ARG A 247 3.78 -4.82 16.04
N ASP A 248 4.95 -5.28 15.67
CA ASP A 248 5.33 -5.79 14.37
C ASP A 248 5.24 -7.32 14.43
N ALA A 249 4.48 -7.96 13.53
CA ALA A 249 4.39 -9.41 13.49
C ALA A 249 4.22 -9.97 12.08
N THR A 250 4.87 -11.10 11.83
CA THR A 250 4.56 -11.99 10.70
C THR A 250 3.84 -13.20 11.25
N ILE A 251 2.63 -13.47 10.75
CA ILE A 251 1.78 -14.53 11.28
C ILE A 251 1.32 -15.48 10.19
N HIS A 252 1.13 -16.73 10.57
CA HIS A 252 0.51 -17.74 9.70
C HIS A 252 -1.00 -17.50 9.64
N ILE A 253 -1.56 -17.57 8.43
CA ILE A 253 -2.97 -17.33 8.16
C ILE A 253 -3.59 -18.45 7.32
N HIS A 254 -4.91 -18.45 7.21
CA HIS A 254 -5.60 -19.34 6.29
C HIS A 254 -5.83 -18.66 4.95
N THR A 255 -5.48 -19.36 3.87
CA THR A 255 -5.66 -18.90 2.50
C THR A 255 -6.40 -19.95 1.69
N GLU A 256 -7.51 -19.57 1.08
CA GLU A 256 -8.18 -20.36 0.04
C GLU A 256 -7.79 -19.83 -1.34
N PHE A 257 -7.44 -20.72 -2.27
CA PHE A 257 -6.99 -20.36 -3.60
C PHE A 257 -7.29 -21.46 -4.61
N ASN A 258 -7.31 -21.10 -5.89
CA ASN A 258 -7.40 -22.07 -6.97
C ASN A 258 -6.00 -22.64 -7.22
N ASN A 259 -5.79 -23.92 -6.91
CA ASN A 259 -4.48 -24.55 -7.10
C ASN A 259 -4.19 -24.74 -8.59
N SER A 260 -2.97 -24.38 -9.02
CA SER A 260 -2.49 -24.60 -10.39
C SER A 260 -2.04 -26.05 -10.65
N GLY A 261 -1.77 -26.81 -9.59
CA GLY A 261 -1.07 -28.10 -9.65
C GLY A 261 0.46 -27.96 -9.70
N LEU A 262 0.99 -26.74 -9.79
CA LEU A 262 2.42 -26.45 -9.79
C LEU A 262 2.92 -26.16 -8.37
N LEU A 263 4.21 -26.43 -8.16
CA LEU A 263 4.92 -26.17 -6.91
C LEU A 263 6.12 -25.26 -7.17
N TYR A 264 6.45 -24.44 -6.19
CA TYR A 264 7.71 -23.70 -6.12
C TYR A 264 8.54 -24.25 -4.96
N THR A 265 9.80 -24.60 -5.26
CA THR A 265 10.76 -25.03 -4.24
C THR A 265 11.59 -23.83 -3.83
N LEU A 266 11.55 -23.48 -2.54
CA LEU A 266 12.35 -22.38 -2.00
C LEU A 266 13.84 -22.66 -2.19
N PRO A 267 14.59 -21.81 -2.93
CA PRO A 267 16.02 -21.98 -3.06
C PRO A 267 16.70 -21.64 -1.73
N ASP A 268 17.89 -22.22 -1.54
CA ASP A 268 18.74 -21.87 -0.41
C ASP A 268 19.45 -20.54 -0.66
N LEU A 269 18.72 -19.44 -0.50
CA LEU A 269 19.20 -18.07 -0.56
C LEU A 269 19.05 -17.44 0.83
N THR A 270 20.17 -17.12 1.47
CA THR A 270 20.22 -16.79 2.90
C THR A 270 19.64 -15.41 3.22
N ASP A 271 19.83 -14.43 2.33
CA ASP A 271 19.49 -13.02 2.60
C ASP A 271 18.51 -12.44 1.58
N ALA A 272 18.87 -12.48 0.29
CA ALA A 272 18.03 -11.95 -0.77
C ALA A 272 17.38 -13.08 -1.59
N PRO A 273 16.05 -13.25 -1.56
CA PRO A 273 15.38 -14.33 -2.29
C PRO A 273 15.41 -14.15 -3.83
N PHE A 274 15.97 -13.05 -4.32
CA PHE A 274 16.05 -12.67 -5.74
C PHE A 274 17.49 -12.34 -6.19
N SER A 275 18.49 -12.47 -5.32
CA SER A 275 19.88 -12.16 -5.65
C SER A 275 20.85 -13.13 -4.99
N LYS A 276 21.80 -13.63 -5.78
CA LYS A 276 22.89 -14.48 -5.29
C LYS A 276 24.15 -13.69 -4.89
N GLY A 277 24.12 -12.35 -4.99
CA GLY A 277 25.32 -11.51 -4.94
C GLY A 277 26.14 -11.62 -3.66
N ARG A 278 25.53 -12.00 -2.54
CA ARG A 278 26.19 -12.17 -1.23
C ARG A 278 26.10 -13.60 -0.68
N GLU A 279 25.57 -14.55 -1.47
CA GLU A 279 25.27 -15.89 -0.96
C GLU A 279 26.53 -16.64 -0.53
N LYS A 280 27.63 -16.46 -1.26
CA LYS A 280 28.92 -17.05 -0.91
C LYS A 280 29.38 -16.64 0.50
N ASP A 281 29.29 -15.36 0.84
CA ASP A 281 29.72 -14.85 2.14
C ASP A 281 28.96 -15.54 3.29
N TYR A 282 27.67 -15.79 3.09
CA TYR A 282 26.84 -16.49 4.07
C TYR A 282 27.18 -17.99 4.13
N LYS A 283 27.37 -18.66 2.99
CA LYS A 283 27.71 -20.08 2.97
C LYS A 283 29.07 -20.37 3.58
N ASP A 284 30.05 -19.50 3.37
CA ASP A 284 31.41 -19.66 3.89
C ASP A 284 31.45 -19.66 5.43
N VAL A 285 30.48 -19.01 6.09
CA VAL A 285 30.32 -19.03 7.55
C VAL A 285 29.27 -20.05 8.04
N GLY A 286 28.81 -20.94 7.15
CA GLY A 286 27.85 -22.00 7.48
C GLY A 286 26.42 -21.52 7.70
N MET A 287 26.03 -20.38 7.12
CA MET A 287 24.65 -19.89 7.18
C MET A 287 23.82 -20.44 6.02
N TYR A 288 22.65 -20.99 6.35
CA TYR A 288 21.72 -21.60 5.42
C TYR A 288 20.30 -21.13 5.70
N LEU A 289 19.48 -21.00 4.64
CA LEU A 289 18.09 -20.66 4.81
C LEU A 289 17.36 -21.85 5.46
N ALA A 290 16.81 -21.65 6.66
CA ALA A 290 16.16 -22.73 7.43
C ALA A 290 14.98 -23.40 6.71
N VAL A 291 14.36 -22.70 5.76
CA VAL A 291 13.21 -23.18 4.96
C VAL A 291 13.60 -23.56 3.53
N ALA A 292 14.90 -23.68 3.23
CA ALA A 292 15.37 -24.15 1.93
C ALA A 292 14.79 -25.53 1.59
N GLY A 293 14.39 -25.71 0.33
CA GLY A 293 13.78 -26.95 -0.15
C GLY A 293 12.30 -27.10 0.19
N GLN A 294 11.71 -26.22 1.00
CA GLN A 294 10.27 -26.23 1.24
C GLN A 294 9.52 -26.03 -0.08
N GLN A 295 8.56 -26.93 -0.34
CA GLN A 295 7.66 -26.83 -1.49
C GLN A 295 6.42 -26.02 -1.11
N GLN A 296 6.10 -25.02 -1.92
CA GLN A 296 4.95 -24.15 -1.75
C GLN A 296 4.02 -24.25 -2.96
N PRO A 297 2.69 -24.36 -2.76
CA PRO A 297 1.75 -24.46 -3.86
C PRO A 297 1.58 -23.12 -4.58
N ILE A 298 1.45 -23.19 -5.90
CA ILE A 298 1.28 -22.01 -6.76
C ILE A 298 -0.22 -21.85 -7.06
N ALA A 299 -0.75 -20.65 -6.84
CA ALA A 299 -2.11 -20.30 -7.25
C ALA A 299 -2.22 -20.19 -8.77
N LYS A 300 -3.41 -20.44 -9.32
CA LYS A 300 -3.67 -20.40 -10.75
C LYS A 300 -3.45 -18.99 -11.29
N VAL A 301 -2.42 -18.85 -12.13
CA VAL A 301 -2.13 -17.64 -12.89
C VAL A 301 -3.14 -17.54 -14.06
N PRO A 302 -3.62 -16.33 -14.43
CA PRO A 302 -4.49 -16.13 -15.57
C PRO A 302 -3.94 -16.76 -16.86
N ALA A 303 -4.82 -17.40 -17.64
CA ALA A 303 -4.42 -18.16 -18.83
C ALA A 303 -3.85 -17.30 -19.97
N ASP A 304 -4.13 -16.00 -19.94
CA ASP A 304 -3.59 -15.02 -20.89
C ASP A 304 -2.15 -14.56 -20.55
N GLN A 305 -1.61 -14.94 -19.39
CA GLN A 305 -0.18 -14.79 -19.06
C GLN A 305 0.60 -16.04 -19.46
N THR A 306 0.85 -16.15 -20.77
CA THR A 306 1.45 -17.34 -21.40
C THR A 306 2.95 -17.52 -21.12
N ASP A 307 3.61 -16.49 -20.59
CA ASP A 307 5.05 -16.48 -20.30
C ASP A 307 5.39 -16.83 -18.85
N TYR A 308 4.42 -17.30 -18.07
CA TYR A 308 4.62 -17.67 -16.67
C TYR A 308 5.23 -19.07 -16.51
N GLU A 309 6.20 -19.18 -15.61
CA GLU A 309 6.79 -20.45 -15.16
C GLU A 309 7.09 -20.41 -13.66
N PRO A 310 7.09 -21.55 -12.94
CA PRO A 310 7.45 -21.60 -11.53
C PRO A 310 8.82 -20.94 -11.25
N GLY A 311 8.86 -20.05 -10.25
CA GLY A 311 10.07 -19.30 -9.89
C GLY A 311 10.24 -17.95 -10.61
N LYS A 312 9.36 -17.62 -11.57
CA LYS A 312 9.23 -16.26 -12.10
C LYS A 312 8.28 -15.44 -11.22
N GLU A 313 8.68 -14.21 -10.88
CA GLU A 313 7.84 -13.32 -10.05
C GLU A 313 6.50 -13.05 -10.75
N ASN A 314 5.40 -13.24 -10.03
CA ASN A 314 4.07 -13.01 -10.58
C ASN A 314 3.09 -12.55 -9.50
N ILE A 315 2.26 -11.57 -9.84
CA ILE A 315 1.29 -10.94 -8.94
C ILE A 315 0.14 -11.87 -8.52
N PHE A 316 -0.05 -12.98 -9.24
CA PHE A 316 -1.08 -13.98 -9.01
C PHE A 316 -0.55 -15.24 -8.34
N ALA A 317 0.73 -15.59 -8.54
CA ALA A 317 1.27 -16.90 -8.16
C ALA A 317 1.19 -17.21 -6.65
N GLY A 318 1.35 -16.20 -5.80
CA GLY A 318 1.15 -16.33 -4.35
C GLY A 318 -0.05 -15.55 -3.82
N LYS A 319 -0.98 -15.15 -4.68
CA LYS A 319 -2.21 -14.48 -4.28
C LYS A 319 -3.35 -15.50 -4.16
N GLY A 320 -3.87 -15.63 -2.94
CA GLY A 320 -5.12 -16.32 -2.65
C GLY A 320 -6.38 -15.56 -3.06
N ASN A 321 -7.47 -16.32 -3.13
CA ASN A 321 -8.80 -15.85 -3.46
C ASN A 321 -9.56 -15.36 -2.23
N PHE A 322 -9.33 -15.99 -1.07
CA PHE A 322 -9.94 -15.62 0.19
C PHE A 322 -8.96 -15.84 1.33
N TYR A 323 -8.88 -14.87 2.24
CA TYR A 323 -7.98 -14.90 3.37
C TYR A 323 -8.76 -14.80 4.67
N THR A 324 -8.33 -15.56 5.68
CA THR A 324 -8.82 -15.42 7.06
C THR A 324 -7.63 -15.28 8.01
N MET A 325 -7.63 -14.22 8.80
CA MET A 325 -6.58 -13.89 9.75
C MET A 325 -7.16 -13.56 11.12
N GLN A 326 -6.55 -14.07 12.18
CA GLN A 326 -6.84 -13.67 13.55
C GLN A 326 -5.61 -13.02 14.16
N TYR A 327 -5.75 -11.82 14.71
CA TYR A 327 -4.67 -11.13 15.40
C TYR A 327 -5.22 -10.24 16.51
N GLY A 328 -4.76 -10.46 17.74
CA GLY A 328 -5.28 -9.78 18.92
C GLY A 328 -6.81 -9.90 19.03
N PRO A 329 -7.54 -8.79 19.21
CA PRO A 329 -9.00 -8.78 19.31
C PRO A 329 -9.73 -8.81 17.95
N TYR A 330 -9.01 -9.03 16.84
CA TYR A 330 -9.56 -8.95 15.49
C TYR A 330 -9.60 -10.30 14.76
N LEU A 331 -10.71 -10.54 14.05
CA LEU A 331 -10.83 -11.54 12.99
C LEU A 331 -11.11 -10.82 11.67
N ILE A 332 -10.22 -11.01 10.71
CA ILE A 332 -10.31 -10.40 9.39
C ILE A 332 -10.58 -11.50 8.37
N ALA A 333 -11.57 -11.28 7.52
CA ALA A 333 -11.85 -12.11 6.36
C ALA A 333 -11.93 -11.23 5.12
N MET A 334 -11.19 -11.58 4.07
CA MET A 334 -11.11 -10.77 2.86
C MET A 334 -11.29 -11.65 1.61
N ASN A 335 -12.32 -11.33 0.83
CA ASN A 335 -12.56 -11.95 -0.47
C ASN A 335 -11.96 -11.09 -1.57
N CYS A 336 -10.99 -11.66 -2.28
CA CYS A 336 -10.23 -11.03 -3.36
C CYS A 336 -10.78 -11.37 -4.77
N THR A 337 -11.87 -12.14 -4.85
CA THR A 337 -12.52 -12.52 -6.11
C THR A 337 -13.64 -11.56 -6.48
N LYS A 338 -13.95 -11.47 -7.79
CA LYS A 338 -15.00 -10.59 -8.33
C LYS A 338 -16.34 -11.29 -8.54
N ASP A 339 -16.36 -12.62 -8.45
CA ASP A 339 -17.47 -13.47 -8.89
C ASP A 339 -17.87 -14.54 -7.87
N LYS A 340 -17.00 -14.89 -6.92
CA LYS A 340 -17.25 -15.94 -5.94
C LYS A 340 -17.56 -15.38 -4.55
N SER A 341 -18.50 -16.01 -3.84
CA SER A 341 -18.72 -15.77 -2.41
C SER A 341 -18.07 -16.86 -1.57
N TYR A 342 -17.68 -16.51 -0.35
CA TYR A 342 -17.07 -17.42 0.63
C TYR A 342 -17.90 -17.48 1.90
N SER A 343 -17.78 -18.55 2.67
CA SER A 343 -18.44 -18.68 3.98
C SER A 343 -17.39 -18.58 5.08
N LEU A 344 -17.53 -17.60 5.97
CA LEU A 344 -16.70 -17.47 7.17
C LEU A 344 -17.43 -18.11 8.34
N LYS A 345 -16.85 -19.19 8.89
CA LYS A 345 -17.27 -19.74 10.17
C LYS A 345 -16.72 -18.89 11.31
N ILE A 346 -17.60 -18.38 12.16
CA ILE A 346 -17.25 -17.48 13.25
C ILE A 346 -16.74 -18.33 14.44
N PRO A 347 -15.46 -18.17 14.85
CA PRO A 347 -14.95 -18.85 16.03
C PRO A 347 -15.73 -18.43 17.28
N THR A 348 -15.87 -19.32 18.25
CA THR A 348 -16.65 -19.06 19.49
C THR A 348 -16.27 -17.75 20.18
N LYS A 349 -14.97 -17.42 20.22
CA LYS A 349 -14.46 -16.18 20.84
C LYS A 349 -14.93 -14.89 20.15
N PHE A 350 -15.41 -14.98 18.91
CA PHE A 350 -15.92 -13.85 18.11
C PHE A 350 -17.45 -13.85 17.99
N LYS A 351 -18.17 -14.74 18.69
CA LYS A 351 -19.64 -14.67 18.71
C LYS A 351 -20.09 -13.40 19.42
N GLY A 352 -21.03 -12.66 18.82
CA GLY A 352 -21.48 -11.36 19.34
C GLY A 352 -20.55 -10.18 19.02
N SER A 353 -19.44 -10.40 18.30
CA SER A 353 -18.52 -9.36 17.88
C SER A 353 -19.18 -8.29 17.02
N LYS A 354 -18.56 -7.10 16.98
CA LYS A 354 -18.95 -6.02 16.07
C LYS A 354 -18.15 -6.14 14.78
N ASP A 355 -18.84 -6.15 13.64
CA ASP A 355 -18.20 -5.88 12.36
C ASP A 355 -17.90 -4.38 12.25
N LEU A 356 -16.62 -4.03 12.18
CA LEU A 356 -16.15 -2.66 12.08
C LEU A 356 -16.35 -2.05 10.69
N VAL A 357 -16.59 -2.88 9.66
CA VAL A 357 -16.85 -2.39 8.29
C VAL A 357 -18.29 -1.91 8.17
N GLU A 358 -19.27 -2.73 8.57
CA GLU A 358 -20.69 -2.36 8.52
C GLU A 358 -21.22 -1.70 9.81
N ALA A 359 -20.40 -1.64 10.87
CA ALA A 359 -20.78 -1.18 12.20
C ALA A 359 -21.96 -1.95 12.84
N LYS A 360 -22.07 -3.26 12.56
CA LYS A 360 -23.17 -4.12 13.04
C LYS A 360 -22.66 -5.28 13.90
N SER A 361 -23.46 -5.72 14.87
CA SER A 361 -23.16 -6.92 15.65
C SER A 361 -23.47 -8.19 14.88
N ILE A 362 -22.57 -9.16 14.93
CA ILE A 362 -22.73 -10.49 14.35
C ILE A 362 -23.30 -11.44 15.39
N LYS A 363 -24.48 -11.99 15.09
CA LYS A 363 -25.18 -12.98 15.94
C LYS A 363 -25.22 -14.39 15.32
N THR A 364 -24.70 -14.54 14.11
CA THR A 364 -24.71 -15.80 13.37
C THR A 364 -23.40 -16.56 13.54
N ASP A 365 -23.47 -17.89 13.40
CA ASP A 365 -22.28 -18.75 13.46
C ASP A 365 -21.50 -18.79 12.13
N ASN A 366 -22.13 -18.35 11.04
CA ASN A 366 -21.51 -18.22 9.72
C ASN A 366 -21.93 -16.91 9.07
N ILE A 367 -21.04 -16.32 8.28
CA ILE A 367 -21.31 -15.14 7.45
C ILE A 367 -20.90 -15.45 6.01
N THR A 368 -21.74 -15.09 5.04
CA THR A 368 -21.37 -15.10 3.63
C THR A 368 -20.60 -13.83 3.29
N ILE A 369 -19.38 -13.98 2.80
CA ILE A 369 -18.50 -12.91 2.34
C ILE A 369 -18.62 -12.79 0.81
N LYS A 370 -19.28 -11.72 0.36
CA LYS A 370 -19.54 -11.44 -1.05
C LYS A 370 -18.24 -11.15 -1.84
N PRO A 371 -18.27 -11.18 -3.18
CA PRO A 371 -17.12 -10.77 -3.99
C PRO A 371 -16.60 -9.40 -3.59
N MET A 372 -15.28 -9.24 -3.54
CA MET A 372 -14.60 -8.01 -3.15
C MET A 372 -14.98 -7.46 -1.76
N GLN A 373 -15.61 -8.26 -0.90
CA GLN A 373 -15.99 -7.85 0.45
C GLN A 373 -14.88 -8.18 1.46
N THR A 374 -14.73 -7.30 2.45
CA THR A 374 -13.93 -7.55 3.64
C THR A 374 -14.83 -7.41 4.86
N VAL A 375 -14.64 -8.28 5.85
CA VAL A 375 -15.28 -8.23 7.16
C VAL A 375 -14.20 -8.15 8.22
N VAL A 376 -14.41 -7.29 9.22
CA VAL A 376 -13.48 -7.12 10.35
C VAL A 376 -14.26 -7.22 11.64
N LEU A 377 -14.17 -8.38 12.28
CA LEU A 377 -14.84 -8.60 13.56
C LEU A 377 -13.92 -8.20 14.70
N PHE A 378 -14.47 -7.43 15.63
CA PHE A 378 -13.80 -6.97 16.83
C PHE A 378 -14.53 -7.46 18.07
N VAL A 379 -13.75 -8.00 19.01
CA VAL A 379 -14.20 -8.39 20.35
C VAL A 379 -13.46 -7.49 21.33
N GLY A 380 -14.20 -6.63 22.02
CA GLY A 380 -13.68 -5.67 22.99
C GLY A 380 -14.60 -5.51 24.17
#